data_AF-A0A940F8B5-F1
#
_entry.id   AF-A0A940F8B5-F1
#
_cell.length_a   1.000
_cell.length_b   1.000
_cell.length_c   1.000
_cell.angle_alpha   90.00
_cell.angle_beta   90.00
_cell.angle_gamma   90.00
#
_symmetry.space_group_name_H-M   'P 1'
#
loop_
_entity.id
_entity.type
_entity.pdbx_description
1 polymer ?
#
loop_
_entity_poly.entity_id
_entity_poly.type
_entity_poly.pdbx_seq_one_letter_code
_entity_poly.pdbx_strand_id
1 'polypeptide(L)' 'MPRTIRIRNIEDEVYLALSRRAAEDGLSVPELLRREAIRLATRPTVAATAQIRMESARRLAALGGTDPEATA' A
#
# COMPACT_ATOMS: atom_id res chain seq x y z
N MET A 1 -9.16 16.43 -2.83
CA MET A 1 -10.19 16.87 -1.86
C MET A 1 -9.99 16.12 -0.55
N PRO A 2 -9.90 16.80 0.60
CA PRO A 2 -9.80 16.13 1.90
C PRO A 2 -11.10 15.39 2.23
N ARG A 3 -10.99 14.21 2.82
CA ARG A 3 -12.12 13.41 3.32
C ARG A 3 -11.92 13.14 4.81
N THR A 4 -13.01 13.11 5.56
CA THR A 4 -12.99 12.84 7.00
C THR A 4 -13.50 11.43 7.26
N ILE A 5 -12.73 10.66 8.03
CA ILE A 5 -13.09 9.31 8.49
C ILE A 5 -13.28 9.39 10.01
N ARG A 6 -14.37 8.80 10.52
CA ARG A 6 -14.61 8.62 11.95
C ARG A 6 -14.59 7.14 12.28
N ILE A 7 -13.75 6.75 13.22
CA ILE A 7 -13.71 5.38 13.76
C ILE A 7 -14.47 5.40 15.08
N ARG A 8 -15.41 4.47 15.25
CA ARG A 8 -16.24 4.34 16.46
C ARG A 8 -15.87 3.07 17.22
N ASN A 9 -16.21 3.03 18.51
CA ASN A 9 -16.05 1.86 19.37
C ASN A 9 -14.60 1.34 19.36
N ILE A 10 -13.65 2.25 19.61
CA ILE A 10 -12.26 1.86 19.85
C ILE A 10 -12.13 1.60 21.35
N GLU A 11 -11.59 0.43 21.70
CA GLU A 11 -11.27 0.10 23.07
C GLU A 11 -10.23 1.07 23.65
N ASP A 12 -10.40 1.46 24.92
CA ASP A 12 -9.54 2.44 25.57
C ASP A 12 -8.06 2.04 25.54
N GLU A 13 -7.78 0.74 25.69
CA GLU A 13 -6.41 0.21 25.61
C GLU A 13 -5.75 0.44 24.24
N VAL A 14 -6.53 0.34 23.16
CA VAL A 14 -6.06 0.57 21.80
C VAL A 14 -5.78 2.06 21.61
N TYR A 15 -6.67 2.92 22.11
CA TYR A 15 -6.46 4.36 22.06
C TYR A 15 -5.21 4.78 22.86
N LEU A 16 -4.99 4.20 24.04
CA LEU A 16 -3.80 4.44 24.86
C LEU A 16 -2.52 4.01 24.13
N ALA A 17 -2.52 2.85 23.49
CA ALA A 17 -1.38 2.38 22.69
C ALA A 17 -1.08 3.34 21.51
N LEU A 18 -2.13 3.79 20.80
CA LEU A 18 -2.00 4.77 19.73
C LEU A 18 -1.47 6.11 20.25
N SER A 19 -1.93 6.55 21.43
CA SER A 19 -1.48 7.81 22.04
C SER A 19 -0.01 7.77 22.43
N ARG A 20 0.47 6.66 23.00
CA ARG A 20 1.89 6.49 23.32
C ARG A 20 2.75 6.55 22.06
N ARG A 21 2.35 5.82 21.02
CA ARG A 21 3.07 5.80 19.74
C ARG A 21 3.07 7.15 19.03
N ALA A 22 1.97 7.89 19.11
CA ALA A 22 1.93 9.24 18.56
C ALA A 22 2.88 10.18 19.32
N ALA A 23 2.96 10.05 20.64
CA ALA A 23 3.86 10.85 21.48
C ALA A 23 5.34 10.57 21.21
N GLU A 24 5.71 9.32 20.91
CA GLU A 24 7.09 8.94 20.52
C GLU A 24 7.57 9.74 19.30
N ASP A 25 6.69 10.04 18.36
CA ASP A 25 6.97 10.81 17.15
C ASP A 25 6.64 12.32 17.28
N GLY A 26 6.20 12.78 18.46
CA GLY A 26 5.77 14.16 18.68
C GLY A 26 4.49 14.54 17.92
N LEU A 27 3.62 13.57 17.65
CA LEU A 27 2.40 13.72 16.86
C LEU A 27 1.14 13.62 17.74
N SER A 28 0.02 14.09 17.19
CA SER A 28 -1.31 13.73 17.70
C SER A 28 -1.77 12.39 17.13
N VAL A 29 -2.68 11.69 17.82
CA VAL A 29 -3.26 10.42 17.34
C VAL A 29 -3.87 10.55 15.94
N PRO A 30 -4.67 11.59 15.61
CA PRO A 30 -5.20 11.75 14.25
C PRO A 30 -4.12 11.98 13.18
N GLU A 31 -2.99 12.62 13.52
CA GLU A 31 -1.87 12.82 12.60
C GLU A 31 -1.16 11.49 12.31
N LEU A 32 -0.88 10.70 13.36
CA LEU A 32 -0.34 9.35 13.24
C LEU A 32 -1.23 8.50 12.31
N LEU A 33 -2.54 8.45 12.59
CA LEU A 33 -3.48 7.66 11.79
C LEU A 33 -3.56 8.11 10.33
N ARG A 34 -3.41 9.41 10.03
CA ARG A 34 -3.35 9.91 8.65
C ARG A 34 -2.09 9.41 7.93
N ARG A 35 -0.93 9.45 8.58
CA ARG A 35 0.32 8.90 8.03
C ARG A 35 0.18 7.41 7.76
N GLU A 36 -0.43 6.68 8.68
CA GLU A 36 -0.63 5.23 8.52
C GLU A 36 -1.65 4.90 7.44
N ALA A 37 -2.71 5.68 7.29
CA ALA A 37 -3.66 5.53 6.19
C ALA A 37 -2.96 5.73 4.82
N ILE A 38 -2.08 6.73 4.71
CA ILE A 38 -1.28 6.95 3.50
C ILE A 38 -0.36 5.76 3.26
N ARG A 39 0.39 5.32 4.28
CA ARG A 39 1.30 4.17 4.17
C ARG A 39 0.58 2.91 3.74
N LEU A 40 -0.64 2.67 4.26
CA LEU A 40 -1.46 1.54 3.88
C LEU A 40 -1.96 1.65 2.44
N ALA A 41 -2.39 2.84 2.01
CA ALA A 41 -2.89 3.07 0.66
C ALA A 41 -1.79 3.03 -0.41
N THR A 42 -0.55 3.41 -0.06
CA THR A 42 0.59 3.40 -1.00
C THR A 42 1.24 2.04 -1.14
N ARG A 43 1.01 1.11 -0.19
CA ARG A 43 1.58 -0.23 -0.25
C ARG A 43 0.75 -1.10 -1.20
N PRO A 44 1.33 -1.64 -2.29
CA PRO A 44 0.61 -2.61 -3.12
C PRO A 44 0.25 -3.82 -2.26
N THR A 45 -1.01 -4.24 -2.34
CA THR A 45 -1.44 -5.47 -1.66
C THR A 45 -0.67 -6.67 -2.23
N VAL A 46 -0.58 -7.77 -1.48
CA VAL A 46 0.06 -9.01 -1.97
C VAL A 46 -0.60 -9.47 -3.28
N ALA A 47 -1.93 -9.35 -3.38
CA ALA A 47 -2.70 -9.63 -4.59
C ALA A 47 -2.32 -8.70 -5.75
N ALA A 48 -2.26 -7.38 -5.51
CA ALA A 48 -1.83 -6.42 -6.52
C ALA A 48 -0.39 -6.68 -6.99
N THR A 49 0.49 -7.09 -6.07
CA THR A 49 1.88 -7.42 -6.37
C THR A 49 2.00 -8.67 -7.26
N ALA A 50 1.15 -9.68 -7.04
CA ALA A 50 1.08 -10.87 -7.89
C ALA A 50 0.57 -10.53 -9.30
N GLN A 51 -0.47 -9.69 -9.40
CA GLN A 51 -1.00 -9.21 -10.68
C GLN A 51 0.03 -8.40 -11.49
N ILE A 52 0.74 -7.46 -10.85
CA ILE A 52 1.79 -6.67 -11.51
C ILE A 52 2.89 -7.59 -12.07
N ARG A 53 3.30 -8.63 -11.32
CA ARG A 53 4.28 -9.61 -11.82
C ARG A 53 3.76 -10.42 -13.01
N MET A 54 2.52 -10.89 -12.95
CA MET A 54 1.91 -11.63 -14.07
C MET A 54 1.80 -10.78 -15.33
N GLU A 55 1.37 -9.53 -15.19
CA GLU A 55 1.26 -8.60 -16.32
C GLU A 55 2.64 -8.30 -16.93
N SER A 56 3.65 -8.10 -16.08
CA SER A 56 5.03 -7.91 -16.53
C SER A 56 5.57 -9.14 -17.26
N ALA A 57 5.30 -10.34 -16.76
CA ALA A 57 5.69 -11.60 -17.40
C ALA A 57 5.02 -11.78 -18.77
N ARG A 58 3.73 -11.44 -18.89
CA ARG A 58 3.01 -11.45 -20.18
C ARG A 58 3.59 -10.44 -21.17
N ARG A 59 3.93 -9.24 -20.70
CA ARG A 59 4.52 -8.19 -21.53
C ARG A 59 5.90 -8.58 -22.04
N LEU A 60 6.72 -9.19 -21.18
CA LEU A 60 8.02 -9.74 -21.57
C LEU A 60 7.88 -10.90 -22.58
N ALA A 61 6.90 -11.80 -22.38
CA ALA A 61 6.62 -12.87 -23.33
C ALA A 61 6.15 -12.33 -24.71
N ALA A 62 5.33 -11.27 -24.72
CA ALA A 62 4.90 -10.61 -25.95
C ALA A 62 6.04 -9.86 -26.67
N LEU A 63 7.04 -9.39 -25.92
CA LEU A 63 8.25 -8.77 -26.47
C LEU A 63 9.30 -9.80 -26.93
N GLY A 64 9.26 -11.02 -26.39
CA GLY A 64 10.14 -12.13 -26.75
C GLY A 64 9.70 -12.94 -27.99
N GLY A 65 8.60 -12.55 -28.63
CA GLY A 65 8.12 -13.14 -29.88
C GLY A 65 8.66 -12.41 -31.10
N THR A 66 9.96 -12.47 -31.33
CA THR A 66 10.53 -12.23 -32.67
C THR A 66 11.37 -13.45 -33.02
N ASP A 67 10.85 -14.22 -33.98
CA ASP A 67 11.45 -15.45 -34.49
C ASP A 67 12.92 -15.24 -34.88
N PRO A 68 13.86 -16.07 -34.37
CA PRO A 68 15.24 -16.07 -34.86
C PRO A 68 15.40 -16.74 -36.24
N GLU A 69 14.32 -17.04 -36.96
CA GLU A 69 14.36 -17.79 -38.23
C GLU A 69 14.13 -16.95 -39.50
N ALA A 70 14.11 -15.62 -39.38
CA ALA A 70 13.89 -14.71 -40.53
C ALA A 70 15.18 -14.09 -41.08
N THR A 71 16.29 -14.85 -41.22
CA THR A 71 17.36 -14.52 -42.18
C THR A 71 18.18 -15.78 -42.49
N ALA A 72 17.63 -16.62 -43.38
CA ALA A 72 18.40 -17.59 -44.16
C ALA A 72 18.69 -16.99 -45.55
#